data_AF-P94812-F1
#
_entry.id   AF-P94812-F1
#
_cell.length_a   1.000
_cell.length_b   1.000
_cell.length_c   1.000
_cell.angle_alpha   90.00
_cell.angle_beta   90.00
_cell.angle_gamma   90.00
#
_symmetry.space_group_name_H-M   'P 1'
#
loop_
_entity.id
_entity.type
_entity.pdbx_description
1 polymer ?
#
loop_
_entity_poly.entity_id
_entity_poly.type
_entity_poly.pdbx_seq_one_letter_code
_entity_poly.pdbx_strand_id
1 'polypeptide(L)'
;MFKKTLLFFTALCRFSANANVIITGTRVIYPAGQKNVIVKLENNDDSAALVQAWIDNGNPNADPKYTKTPFVITPPVARVEAKSGQSLRITFTGGEPLPDDRESLFYFNLLDIPPKPDAEFLAKHGSFMQIAIRSRLKLFYRPAKLSIDSFDAMKKVVFKATPEGVLVDNQTPYYMNYIGLLHQNKPAKNVKMVAPFSQAVFEAKGVRSGDKLKWVLVNDYGADQEGDAIAQ
;
A
#
# COMPACT_ATOMS: atom_id res chain seq x y z
N MET A 1 59.13 -11.41 18.56
CA MET A 1 57.99 -10.49 18.29
C MET A 1 57.07 -11.13 17.27
N PHE A 2 55.99 -11.79 17.70
CA PHE A 2 54.97 -12.35 16.80
C PHE A 2 53.70 -11.50 16.90
N LYS A 3 53.34 -10.80 15.82
CA LYS A 3 52.10 -10.03 15.72
C LYS A 3 50.95 -11.01 15.41
N LYS A 4 49.97 -11.11 16.32
CA LYS A 4 48.69 -11.78 16.06
C LYS A 4 47.74 -10.78 15.38
N THR A 5 47.51 -10.95 14.08
CA THR A 5 46.45 -10.22 13.36
C THR A 5 45.13 -10.97 13.57
N LEU A 6 44.20 -10.36 14.30
CA LEU A 6 42.86 -10.89 14.53
C LEU A 6 41.95 -10.44 13.37
N LEU A 7 41.52 -11.39 12.52
CA LEU A 7 40.54 -11.15 11.46
C LEU A 7 39.14 -11.09 12.09
N PHE A 8 38.50 -9.92 12.06
CA PHE A 8 37.12 -9.76 12.54
C PHE A 8 36.15 -10.15 11.41
N PHE A 9 35.54 -11.33 11.52
CA PHE A 9 34.53 -11.81 10.58
C PHE A 9 33.17 -11.24 11.00
N THR A 10 32.76 -10.12 10.41
CA THR A 10 31.47 -9.49 10.69
C THR A 10 30.34 -10.32 10.09
N ALA A 11 29.71 -11.17 10.90
CA ALA A 11 28.52 -11.92 10.52
C ALA A 11 27.34 -10.94 10.33
N LEU A 12 26.85 -10.80 9.10
CA LEU A 12 25.56 -10.16 8.82
C LEU A 12 24.45 -11.04 9.40
N CYS A 13 23.97 -10.72 10.59
CA CYS A 13 22.71 -11.27 11.09
C CYS A 13 21.58 -10.80 10.19
N ARG A 14 21.07 -11.69 9.33
CA ARG A 14 19.78 -11.48 8.67
C ARG A 14 18.70 -11.66 9.74
N PHE A 15 18.09 -10.56 10.16
CA PHE A 15 16.87 -10.63 10.96
C PHE A 15 15.77 -11.18 10.05
N SER A 16 15.43 -12.47 10.20
CA SER A 16 14.19 -13.01 9.66
C SER A 16 13.04 -12.36 10.43
N ALA A 17 12.32 -11.46 9.79
CA ALA A 17 11.04 -11.00 10.31
C ALA A 17 10.03 -12.14 10.11
N ASN A 18 9.57 -12.75 11.21
CA ASN A 18 8.52 -13.77 11.16
C ASN A 18 7.17 -13.07 10.99
N ALA A 19 6.74 -12.89 9.75
CA ALA A 19 5.35 -12.56 9.43
C ALA A 19 4.58 -13.87 9.26
N ASN A 20 3.40 -13.97 9.88
CA ASN A 20 2.60 -15.20 9.81
C ASN A 20 1.95 -15.31 8.43
N VAL A 21 1.16 -14.32 7.98
CA VAL A 21 0.61 -14.29 6.61
C VAL A 21 1.09 -13.08 5.79
N ILE A 22 1.57 -13.35 4.57
CA ILE A 22 2.05 -12.37 3.59
C ILE A 22 1.03 -12.20 2.47
N ILE A 23 0.76 -10.96 2.06
CA ILE A 23 -0.06 -10.64 0.89
C ILE A 23 0.88 -10.44 -0.32
N THR A 24 0.57 -11.07 -1.45
CA THR A 24 1.27 -10.79 -2.71
C THR A 24 0.87 -9.41 -3.22
N GLY A 25 1.83 -8.48 -3.22
CA GLY A 25 1.65 -7.09 -3.67
C GLY A 25 1.29 -6.13 -2.52
N THR A 26 1.40 -4.82 -2.78
CA THR A 26 1.20 -3.76 -1.77
C THR A 26 -0.04 -2.91 -2.03
N ARG A 27 -0.80 -3.24 -3.08
CA ARG A 27 -2.04 -2.59 -3.50
C ARG A 27 -2.81 -3.51 -4.44
N VAL A 28 -4.08 -3.20 -4.64
CA VAL A 28 -4.95 -3.90 -5.56
C VAL A 28 -5.46 -2.91 -6.60
N ILE A 29 -5.29 -3.23 -7.88
CA ILE A 29 -5.96 -2.53 -8.98
C ILE A 29 -7.13 -3.41 -9.41
N TYR A 30 -8.33 -2.85 -9.43
CA TYR A 30 -9.55 -3.48 -9.93
C TYR A 30 -9.96 -2.80 -11.25
N PRO A 31 -9.61 -3.37 -12.42
CA PRO A 31 -10.08 -2.84 -13.68
C PRO A 31 -11.58 -3.07 -13.85
N ALA A 32 -12.31 -2.01 -14.20
CA ALA A 32 -13.73 -2.09 -14.53
C ALA A 32 -13.93 -3.06 -15.70
N GLY A 33 -14.93 -3.92 -15.57
CA GLY A 33 -15.20 -5.00 -16.53
C GLY A 33 -14.56 -6.35 -16.18
N GLN A 34 -13.62 -6.39 -15.24
CA GLN A 34 -13.18 -7.67 -14.67
C GLN A 34 -14.23 -8.23 -13.73
N LYS A 35 -14.53 -9.53 -13.88
CA LYS A 35 -15.47 -10.23 -13.00
C LYS A 35 -14.98 -10.29 -11.56
N ASN A 36 -13.67 -10.42 -11.38
CA ASN A 36 -13.02 -10.44 -10.09
C ASN A 36 -11.52 -10.20 -10.23
N VAL A 37 -10.88 -9.90 -9.10
CA VAL A 37 -9.42 -9.84 -8.96
C VAL A 37 -9.03 -10.77 -7.81
N ILE A 38 -7.88 -11.45 -7.96
CA ILE A 38 -7.38 -12.39 -6.95
C ILE A 38 -6.26 -11.72 -6.15
N VAL A 39 -6.41 -11.74 -4.83
CA VAL A 39 -5.34 -11.43 -3.88
C VAL A 39 -4.81 -12.76 -3.35
N LYS A 40 -3.50 -12.98 -3.51
CA LYS A 40 -2.84 -14.19 -3.02
C LYS A 40 -2.22 -13.94 -1.66
N LEU A 41 -2.33 -14.94 -0.79
CA LEU A 41 -1.77 -14.99 0.54
C LEU A 41 -0.80 -16.15 0.63
N GLU A 42 0.26 -15.99 1.40
CA GLU A 42 1.22 -17.04 1.72
C GLU A 42 1.46 -17.05 3.23
N ASN A 43 1.29 -18.21 3.85
CA ASN A 43 1.68 -18.43 5.23
C ASN A 43 3.04 -19.13 5.25
N ASN A 44 4.07 -18.39 5.66
CA ASN A 44 5.43 -18.91 5.76
C ASN A 44 5.78 -19.42 7.16
N ASP A 45 4.84 -19.39 8.09
CA ASP A 45 5.02 -19.89 9.45
C ASP A 45 4.84 -21.42 9.52
N ASP A 46 5.28 -21.99 10.63
CA ASP A 46 5.10 -23.42 10.95
C ASP A 46 3.70 -23.70 11.53
N SER A 47 2.92 -22.65 11.82
CA SER A 47 1.58 -22.72 12.37
C SER A 47 0.52 -22.24 11.37
N ALA A 48 -0.70 -22.77 11.46
CA ALA A 48 -1.81 -22.28 10.65
C ALA A 48 -2.34 -20.94 11.20
N ALA A 49 -2.78 -20.05 10.31
CA ALA A 49 -3.38 -18.77 10.66
C ALA A 49 -4.86 -18.71 10.27
N LEU A 50 -5.64 -17.91 11.00
CA LEU A 50 -6.97 -17.52 10.56
C LEU A 50 -6.90 -16.07 10.05
N VAL A 51 -7.33 -15.85 8.81
CA VAL A 51 -7.40 -14.51 8.24
C VAL A 51 -8.84 -14.07 8.08
N GLN A 52 -9.10 -12.80 8.36
CA GLN A 52 -10.36 -12.13 8.05
C GLN A 52 -10.08 -10.96 7.11
N ALA A 53 -10.86 -10.86 6.03
CA ALA A 53 -10.68 -9.85 5.00
C ALA A 53 -11.96 -9.04 4.77
N TRP A 54 -11.82 -7.73 4.60
CA TRP A 54 -12.92 -6.82 4.24
C TRP A 54 -12.41 -5.62 3.45
N ILE A 55 -13.34 -4.84 2.88
CA ILE A 55 -13.03 -3.60 2.16
C ILE A 55 -13.67 -2.43 2.89
N ASP A 56 -12.91 -1.35 3.09
CA ASP A 56 -13.40 -0.09 3.63
C ASP A 56 -13.33 1.05 2.61
N ASN A 57 -14.05 2.14 2.89
CA ASN A 57 -14.20 3.31 2.03
C ASN A 57 -13.39 4.54 2.51
N GLY A 58 -12.37 4.33 3.34
CA GLY A 58 -11.44 5.38 3.76
C GLY A 58 -11.30 5.54 5.27
N ASN A 59 -12.28 5.12 6.06
CA ASN A 59 -12.22 5.19 7.53
C ASN A 59 -11.57 3.91 8.11
N PRO A 60 -10.31 3.94 8.58
CA PRO A 60 -9.63 2.76 9.13
C PRO A 60 -10.22 2.25 10.46
N ASN A 61 -11.05 3.05 11.12
CA ASN A 61 -11.64 2.71 12.42
C ASN A 61 -13.13 2.33 12.31
N ALA A 62 -13.69 2.36 11.10
CA ALA A 62 -15.06 1.92 10.87
C ALA A 62 -15.16 0.41 11.14
N ASP A 63 -16.23 0.02 11.83
CA ASP A 63 -16.55 -1.39 12.00
C ASP A 63 -16.88 -1.99 10.62
N PRO A 64 -16.22 -3.08 10.21
CA PRO A 64 -16.46 -3.72 8.92
C PRO A 64 -17.92 -4.13 8.73
N LYS A 65 -18.67 -4.40 9.80
CA LYS A 65 -20.09 -4.76 9.75
C LYS A 65 -20.98 -3.65 9.20
N TYR A 66 -20.61 -2.39 9.41
CA TYR A 66 -21.40 -1.22 8.98
C TYR A 66 -20.80 -0.49 7.78
N THR A 67 -19.65 -0.95 7.27
CA THR A 67 -18.97 -0.33 6.14
C THR A 67 -19.55 -0.86 4.83
N LYS A 68 -20.27 0.00 4.11
CA LYS A 68 -20.82 -0.33 2.79
C LYS A 68 -19.80 0.00 1.71
N THR A 69 -19.49 -0.99 0.88
CA THR A 69 -18.65 -0.82 -0.31
C THR A 69 -19.25 -1.67 -1.45
N PRO A 70 -19.03 -1.31 -2.72
CA PRO A 70 -19.55 -2.07 -3.85
C PRO A 70 -18.68 -3.31 -4.16
N PHE A 71 -18.05 -3.92 -3.14
CA PHE A 71 -17.16 -5.06 -3.29
C PHE A 71 -17.47 -6.15 -2.27
N VAL A 72 -17.23 -7.40 -2.68
CA VAL A 72 -17.30 -8.57 -1.82
C VAL A 72 -16.00 -9.36 -1.92
N ILE A 73 -15.52 -9.85 -0.78
CA ILE A 73 -14.39 -10.77 -0.69
C ILE A 73 -14.90 -12.19 -0.47
N THR A 74 -14.34 -13.16 -1.20
CA THR A 74 -14.65 -14.58 -1.02
C THR A 74 -13.38 -15.43 -0.94
N PRO A 75 -13.22 -16.26 0.11
CA PRO A 75 -14.01 -16.25 1.35
C PRO A 75 -13.65 -15.01 2.21
N PRO A 76 -14.58 -14.46 3.03
CA PRO A 76 -14.29 -13.33 3.91
C PRO A 76 -13.47 -13.73 5.15
N VAL A 77 -13.49 -15.02 5.50
CA VAL A 77 -12.66 -15.63 6.55
C VAL A 77 -12.08 -16.92 6.00
N ALA A 78 -10.78 -17.13 6.16
CA ALA A 78 -10.10 -18.34 5.71
C ALA A 78 -9.08 -18.81 6.74
N ARG A 79 -8.93 -20.13 6.86
CA ARG A 79 -7.76 -20.72 7.49
C ARG A 79 -6.67 -20.88 6.43
N VAL A 80 -5.45 -20.45 6.74
CA VAL A 80 -4.27 -20.62 5.89
C VAL A 80 -3.33 -21.58 6.62
N GLU A 81 -3.19 -22.79 6.11
CA GLU A 81 -2.34 -23.81 6.72
C GLU A 81 -0.86 -23.39 6.69
N ALA A 82 -0.07 -24.00 7.59
CA ALA A 82 1.38 -23.78 7.65
C ALA A 82 2.04 -24.07 6.30
N LYS A 83 3.01 -23.24 5.90
CA LYS A 83 3.76 -23.35 4.64
C LYS A 83 2.87 -23.45 3.39
N SER A 84 1.70 -22.83 3.41
CA SER A 84 0.70 -22.94 2.34
C SER A 84 0.23 -21.57 1.85
N GLY A 85 -0.40 -21.56 0.67
CA GLY A 85 -1.00 -20.38 0.08
C GLY A 85 -2.52 -20.40 0.15
N GLN A 86 -3.14 -19.22 0.16
CA GLN A 86 -4.59 -19.05 0.04
C GLN A 86 -4.93 -17.93 -0.93
N SER A 87 -6.01 -18.07 -1.69
CA SER A 87 -6.47 -17.02 -2.61
C SER A 87 -7.79 -16.42 -2.14
N LEU A 88 -7.83 -15.09 -2.08
CA LEU A 88 -9.04 -14.32 -1.83
C LEU A 88 -9.51 -13.66 -3.12
N ARG A 89 -10.79 -13.78 -3.42
CA ARG A 89 -11.42 -13.19 -4.60
C ARG A 89 -12.14 -11.91 -4.22
N ILE A 90 -11.78 -10.80 -4.85
CA ILE A 90 -12.50 -9.53 -4.77
C ILE A 90 -13.42 -9.42 -5.98
N THR A 91 -14.71 -9.18 -5.75
CA THR A 91 -15.74 -9.05 -6.80
C THR A 91 -16.46 -7.73 -6.64
N PHE A 92 -16.54 -6.93 -7.70
CA PHE A 92 -17.37 -5.73 -7.75
C PHE A 92 -18.84 -6.12 -7.92
N THR A 93 -19.72 -5.62 -7.05
CA THR A 93 -21.15 -5.97 -7.03
C THR A 93 -22.03 -4.95 -7.74
N GLY A 94 -21.50 -3.78 -8.11
CA GLY A 94 -22.27 -2.73 -8.78
C GLY A 94 -23.33 -2.04 -7.93
N GLY A 95 -23.27 -2.19 -6.60
CA GLY A 95 -24.30 -1.65 -5.70
C GLY A 95 -24.36 -0.12 -5.64
N GLU A 96 -23.23 0.56 -5.77
CA GLU A 96 -23.15 2.02 -5.86
C GLU A 96 -22.49 2.41 -7.19
N PRO A 97 -23.03 3.40 -7.92
CA PRO A 97 -22.41 3.87 -9.15
C PRO A 97 -21.09 4.55 -8.82
N LEU A 98 -20.01 4.07 -9.46
CA LEU A 98 -18.69 4.68 -9.38
C LEU A 98 -18.45 5.56 -10.61
N PRO A 99 -17.69 6.66 -10.48
CA PRO A 99 -17.24 7.46 -11.61
C PRO A 99 -16.60 6.60 -12.70
N ASP A 100 -16.92 6.88 -13.95
CA ASP A 100 -16.35 6.25 -15.14
C ASP A 100 -15.21 7.06 -15.76
N ASP A 101 -15.01 8.31 -15.29
CA ASP A 101 -14.00 9.25 -15.76
C ASP A 101 -12.71 9.26 -14.92
N ARG A 102 -12.70 8.60 -13.75
CA ARG A 102 -11.58 8.58 -12.80
C ARG A 102 -11.56 7.37 -11.91
N GLU A 103 -10.40 7.10 -11.31
CA GLU A 103 -10.28 6.08 -10.28
C GLU A 103 -11.11 6.40 -9.03
N SER A 104 -11.61 5.35 -8.39
CA SER A 104 -12.18 5.41 -7.04
C SER A 104 -11.29 4.65 -6.06
N LEU A 105 -11.11 5.21 -4.86
CA LEU A 105 -10.24 4.66 -3.83
C LEU A 105 -11.02 3.96 -2.73
N PHE A 106 -10.63 2.72 -2.46
CA PHE A 106 -11.05 1.88 -1.36
C PHE A 106 -9.82 1.30 -0.66
N TYR A 107 -10.04 0.52 0.39
CA TYR A 107 -8.95 -0.12 1.11
C TYR A 107 -9.27 -1.58 1.40
N PHE A 108 -8.40 -2.48 0.97
CA PHE A 108 -8.43 -3.89 1.33
C PHE A 108 -7.77 -4.06 2.70
N ASN A 109 -8.46 -4.74 3.62
CA ASN A 109 -7.93 -5.06 4.95
C ASN A 109 -7.79 -6.58 5.07
N LEU A 110 -6.68 -7.01 5.67
CA LEU A 110 -6.45 -8.39 6.10
C LEU A 110 -6.05 -8.37 7.57
N LEU A 111 -6.87 -8.97 8.43
CA LEU A 111 -6.54 -9.24 9.82
C LEU A 111 -6.02 -10.67 9.93
N ASP A 112 -4.77 -10.80 10.34
CA ASP A 112 -4.11 -12.07 10.62
C ASP A 112 -4.23 -12.38 12.12
N ILE A 113 -4.90 -13.49 12.44
CA ILE A 113 -5.20 -13.96 13.78
C ILE A 113 -4.40 -15.24 14.04
N PRO A 114 -3.33 -15.18 14.87
CA PRO A 114 -2.56 -16.36 15.21
C PRO A 114 -3.37 -17.37 16.04
N PRO A 115 -2.99 -18.66 16.03
CA PRO A 115 -3.66 -19.66 16.85
C PRO A 115 -3.45 -19.36 18.33
N LYS A 116 -4.45 -19.70 19.16
CA LYS A 116 -4.29 -19.60 20.61
C LYS A 116 -3.21 -20.61 21.07
N PRO A 117 -2.38 -20.27 22.06
CA PRO A 117 -1.45 -21.23 22.64
C PRO A 117 -2.21 -22.40 23.27
N ASP A 118 -1.61 -23.57 23.22
CA ASP A 118 -2.12 -24.76 23.88
C ASP A 118 -1.85 -24.75 25.40
N ALA A 119 -2.43 -25.72 26.09
CA ALA A 119 -2.29 -25.85 27.54
C ALA A 119 -0.84 -26.13 27.98
N GLU A 120 -0.04 -26.81 27.15
CA GLU A 120 1.36 -27.11 27.45
C GLU A 120 2.21 -25.83 27.41
N PHE A 121 2.02 -25.00 26.38
CA PHE A 121 2.65 -23.71 26.26
C PHE A 121 2.32 -22.82 27.47
N LEU A 122 1.05 -22.78 27.87
CA LEU A 122 0.60 -21.99 29.02
C LEU A 122 1.15 -22.52 30.35
N ALA A 123 1.23 -23.84 30.52
CA ALA A 123 1.81 -24.44 31.72
C ALA A 123 3.31 -24.09 31.87
N LYS A 124 4.03 -23.98 30.75
CA LYS A 124 5.47 -23.69 30.72
C LYS A 124 5.80 -22.19 30.77
N HIS A 125 4.97 -21.33 30.18
CA HIS A 125 5.28 -19.91 30.00
C HIS A 125 4.34 -18.98 30.79
N GLY A 126 3.28 -19.50 31.42
CA GLY A 126 2.33 -18.73 32.22
C GLY A 126 1.52 -17.75 31.36
N SER A 127 1.55 -16.47 31.75
CA SER A 127 0.84 -15.40 31.04
C SER A 127 1.44 -15.15 29.66
N PHE A 128 0.58 -15.09 28.63
CA PHE A 128 0.99 -14.79 27.26
C PHE A 128 0.26 -13.54 26.74
N MET A 129 0.90 -12.84 25.81
CA MET A 129 0.29 -11.75 25.04
C MET A 129 0.24 -12.16 23.58
N GLN A 130 -0.92 -12.00 22.96
CA GLN A 130 -1.12 -12.28 21.54
C GLN A 130 -1.44 -10.98 20.79
N ILE A 131 -0.81 -10.83 19.62
CA ILE A 131 -0.99 -9.68 18.75
C ILE A 131 -1.57 -10.17 17.44
N ALA A 132 -2.68 -9.58 17.02
CA ALA A 132 -3.23 -9.74 15.67
C ALA A 132 -2.82 -8.54 14.82
N ILE A 133 -2.35 -8.80 13.60
CA ILE A 133 -1.83 -7.76 12.71
C ILE A 133 -2.86 -7.48 11.62
N ARG A 134 -3.20 -6.19 11.45
CA ARG A 134 -4.05 -5.73 10.34
C ARG A 134 -3.21 -5.04 9.27
N SER A 135 -3.10 -5.67 8.10
CA SER A 135 -2.57 -5.04 6.90
C SER A 135 -3.70 -4.31 6.17
N ARG A 136 -3.46 -3.05 5.78
CA ARG A 136 -4.42 -2.22 5.04
C ARG A 136 -3.78 -1.70 3.75
N LEU A 137 -4.25 -2.18 2.62
CA LEU A 137 -3.73 -1.90 1.29
C LEU A 137 -4.71 -1.02 0.52
N LYS A 138 -4.22 -0.15 -0.36
CA LYS A 138 -5.09 0.62 -1.25
C LYS A 138 -5.69 -0.31 -2.31
N LEU A 139 -6.98 -0.14 -2.56
CA LEU A 139 -7.75 -0.78 -3.63
C LEU A 139 -8.26 0.31 -4.57
N PHE A 140 -7.75 0.35 -5.79
CA PHE A 140 -8.16 1.32 -6.80
C PHE A 140 -9.14 0.66 -7.77
N TYR A 141 -10.38 1.14 -7.82
CA TYR A 141 -11.29 0.83 -8.91
C TYR A 141 -10.94 1.71 -10.11
N ARG A 142 -10.59 1.10 -11.23
CA ARG A 142 -10.11 1.79 -12.43
C ARG A 142 -11.08 1.61 -13.59
N PRO A 143 -11.77 2.67 -14.05
CA PRO A 143 -12.63 2.60 -15.22
C PRO A 143 -11.91 2.09 -16.47
N ALA A 144 -12.64 1.43 -17.37
CA ALA A 144 -12.05 0.76 -18.54
C ALA A 144 -11.57 1.74 -19.63
N LYS A 145 -12.12 2.96 -19.65
CA LYS A 145 -11.93 3.94 -20.73
C LYS A 145 -11.37 5.27 -20.21
N LEU A 146 -10.25 5.20 -19.49
CA LEU A 146 -9.53 6.42 -19.11
C LEU A 146 -8.80 7.01 -20.33
N SER A 147 -8.66 8.34 -20.34
CA SER A 147 -8.14 9.10 -21.48
C SER A 147 -6.63 8.97 -21.72
N ILE A 148 -5.90 8.41 -20.75
CA ILE A 148 -4.44 8.28 -20.74
C ILE A 148 -4.06 7.03 -19.95
N ASP A 149 -2.94 6.39 -20.28
CA ASP A 149 -2.39 5.27 -19.51
C ASP A 149 -1.82 5.72 -18.15
N SER A 150 -1.76 4.83 -17.16
CA SER A 150 -1.30 5.18 -15.80
C SER A 150 0.16 5.66 -15.79
N PHE A 151 1.05 5.09 -16.61
CA PHE A 151 2.45 5.48 -16.66
C PHE A 151 2.64 6.86 -17.30
N ASP A 152 1.89 7.15 -18.37
CA ASP A 152 1.95 8.46 -19.01
C ASP A 152 1.25 9.54 -18.18
N ALA A 153 0.21 9.19 -17.43
CA ALA A 153 -0.44 10.09 -16.48
C ALA A 153 0.53 10.62 -15.43
N MET A 154 1.45 9.78 -14.91
CA MET A 154 2.46 10.21 -13.93
C MET A 154 3.32 11.37 -14.42
N LYS A 155 3.56 11.44 -15.74
CA LYS A 155 4.35 12.50 -16.38
C LYS A 155 3.56 13.77 -16.69
N LYS A 156 2.23 13.74 -16.56
CA LYS A 156 1.33 14.87 -16.85
C LYS A 156 0.98 15.70 -15.62
N VAL A 157 1.43 15.28 -14.43
CA VAL A 157 1.25 16.06 -13.20
C VAL A 157 2.06 17.35 -13.29
N VAL A 158 1.42 18.47 -12.96
CA VAL A 158 2.04 19.79 -13.01
C VAL A 158 2.51 20.16 -11.60
N PHE A 159 3.72 20.72 -11.51
CA PHE A 159 4.31 21.19 -10.26
C PHE A 159 4.46 22.71 -10.34
N LYS A 160 3.88 23.45 -9.41
CA LYS A 160 3.94 24.92 -9.36
C LYS A 160 4.62 25.36 -8.08
N ALA A 161 5.54 26.32 -8.17
CA ALA A 161 6.15 26.92 -6.99
C ALA A 161 5.13 27.77 -6.23
N THR A 162 5.07 27.62 -4.90
CA THR A 162 4.27 28.47 -4.01
C THR A 162 5.13 28.96 -2.85
N PRO A 163 4.70 30.00 -2.10
CA PRO A 163 5.43 30.45 -0.91
C PRO A 163 5.68 29.35 0.14
N GLU A 164 4.77 28.37 0.23
CA GLU A 164 4.81 27.25 1.17
C GLU A 164 5.61 26.04 0.63
N GLY A 165 5.82 25.97 -0.68
CA GLY A 165 6.58 24.88 -1.31
C GLY A 165 6.16 24.62 -2.75
N VAL A 166 5.61 23.43 -3.00
CA VAL A 166 5.22 22.98 -4.33
C VAL A 166 3.76 22.55 -4.33
N LEU A 167 2.94 23.21 -5.14
CA LEU A 167 1.61 22.74 -5.48
C LEU A 167 1.73 21.66 -6.55
N VAL A 168 1.33 20.45 -6.20
CA VAL A 168 1.21 19.30 -7.09
C VAL A 168 -0.21 19.26 -7.62
N ASP A 169 -0.37 19.52 -8.91
CA ASP A 169 -1.64 19.63 -9.62
C ASP A 169 -1.85 18.38 -10.49
N ASN A 170 -2.62 17.43 -9.95
CA ASN A 170 -2.94 16.18 -10.62
C ASN A 170 -4.18 16.36 -11.50
N GLN A 171 -3.94 16.64 -12.78
CA GLN A 171 -5.00 16.80 -13.78
C GLN A 171 -5.38 15.49 -14.46
N THR A 172 -4.96 14.35 -13.91
CA THR A 172 -5.14 13.02 -14.51
C THR A 172 -6.24 12.23 -13.79
N PRO A 173 -6.78 11.17 -14.42
CA PRO A 173 -7.83 10.36 -13.81
C PRO A 173 -7.31 9.34 -12.76
N TYR A 174 -6.03 9.39 -12.38
CA TYR A 174 -5.39 8.41 -11.48
C TYR A 174 -5.01 9.03 -10.14
N TYR A 175 -4.99 8.21 -9.08
CA TYR A 175 -4.39 8.62 -7.81
C TYR A 175 -2.86 8.59 -7.89
N MET A 176 -2.21 9.72 -7.62
CA MET A 176 -0.75 9.84 -7.64
C MET A 176 -0.17 9.65 -6.25
N ASN A 177 0.32 8.44 -5.96
CA ASN A 177 0.83 8.08 -4.63
C ASN A 177 2.30 8.47 -4.42
N TYR A 178 2.58 9.75 -4.24
CA TYR A 178 3.92 10.24 -3.93
C TYR A 178 4.41 9.74 -2.57
N ILE A 179 5.68 9.31 -2.54
CA ILE A 179 6.43 8.95 -1.35
C ILE A 179 7.65 9.86 -1.14
N GLY A 180 8.02 10.63 -2.17
CA GLY A 180 9.08 11.63 -2.07
C GLY A 180 8.92 12.75 -3.09
N LEU A 181 9.37 13.95 -2.69
CA LEU A 181 9.66 15.06 -3.58
C LEU A 181 10.93 15.72 -3.06
N LEU A 182 11.92 15.93 -3.91
CA LEU A 182 13.20 16.54 -3.59
C LEU A 182 13.38 17.85 -4.35
N HIS A 183 13.75 18.89 -3.63
CA HIS A 183 14.27 20.13 -4.20
C HIS A 183 15.73 20.28 -3.76
N GLN A 184 16.68 20.33 -4.70
CA GLN A 184 18.13 20.40 -4.40
C GLN A 184 18.59 19.33 -3.39
N ASN A 185 18.15 18.08 -3.57
CA ASN A 185 18.41 16.94 -2.67
C ASN A 185 17.83 17.07 -1.24
N LYS A 186 16.99 18.07 -0.97
CA LYS A 186 16.28 18.21 0.30
C LYS A 186 14.85 17.69 0.16
N PRO A 187 14.38 16.81 1.06
CA PRO A 187 13.04 16.28 1.00
C PRO A 187 12.01 17.34 1.37
N ALA A 188 10.92 17.37 0.59
CA ALA A 188 9.70 18.07 0.95
C ALA A 188 9.00 17.35 2.12
N LYS A 189 8.18 18.08 2.86
CA LYS A 189 7.31 17.54 3.92
C LYS A 189 5.88 17.46 3.44
N ASN A 190 5.05 16.73 4.19
CA ASN A 190 3.63 16.52 3.90
C ASN A 190 3.38 15.91 2.50
N VAL A 191 4.37 15.18 1.98
CA VAL A 191 4.24 14.38 0.76
C VAL A 191 3.16 13.33 0.99
N LYS A 192 2.21 13.26 0.06
CA LYS A 192 1.03 12.44 0.18
C LYS A 192 0.50 12.03 -1.18
N MET A 193 -0.46 11.13 -1.18
CA MET A 193 -1.22 10.80 -2.36
C MET A 193 -2.10 11.98 -2.80
N VAL A 194 -2.12 12.27 -4.10
CA VAL A 194 -2.95 13.30 -4.71
C VAL A 194 -4.06 12.63 -5.51
N ALA A 195 -5.32 12.98 -5.24
CA ALA A 195 -6.48 12.38 -5.89
C ALA A 195 -6.60 12.81 -7.36
N PRO A 196 -7.34 12.06 -8.20
CA PRO A 196 -7.65 12.47 -9.56
C PRO A 196 -8.26 13.86 -9.61
N PHE A 197 -7.83 14.70 -10.55
CA PHE A 197 -8.34 16.05 -10.77
C PHE A 197 -8.32 16.93 -9.50
N SER A 198 -7.27 16.78 -8.70
CA SER A 198 -7.12 17.47 -7.41
C SER A 198 -5.70 18.02 -7.23
N GLN A 199 -5.52 18.82 -6.20
CA GLN A 199 -4.24 19.47 -5.90
C GLN A 199 -3.81 19.20 -4.46
N ALA A 200 -2.50 19.22 -4.22
CA ALA A 200 -1.91 19.13 -2.90
C ALA A 200 -0.65 19.99 -2.81
N VAL A 201 -0.42 20.61 -1.65
CA VAL A 201 0.84 21.33 -1.39
C VAL A 201 1.79 20.41 -0.63
N PHE A 202 3.01 20.26 -1.14
CA PHE A 202 4.14 19.64 -0.45
C PHE A 202 5.07 20.75 0.02
N GLU A 203 5.39 20.76 1.32
CA GLU A 203 6.16 21.84 1.93
C GLU A 203 7.63 21.70 1.56
N ALA A 204 8.19 22.71 0.90
CA ALA A 204 9.58 22.71 0.48
C ALA A 204 10.14 24.13 0.53
N LYS A 205 11.25 24.33 1.23
CA LYS A 205 11.80 25.68 1.42
C LYS A 205 12.47 26.17 0.13
N GLY A 206 12.14 27.41 -0.24
CA GLY A 206 12.88 28.17 -1.26
C GLY A 206 12.74 27.65 -2.68
N VAL A 207 11.68 26.90 -3.00
CA VAL A 207 11.37 26.51 -4.38
C VAL A 207 10.94 27.73 -5.17
N ARG A 208 11.47 27.88 -6.38
CA ARG A 208 11.16 28.95 -7.32
C ARG A 208 10.74 28.37 -8.67
N SER A 209 10.03 29.17 -9.45
CA SER A 209 9.76 28.83 -10.85
C SER A 209 11.08 28.61 -11.60
N GLY A 210 11.14 27.56 -12.40
CA GLY A 210 12.32 27.07 -13.11
C GLY A 210 13.17 26.05 -12.34
N ASP A 211 12.94 25.85 -11.05
CA ASP A 211 13.72 24.89 -10.27
C ASP A 211 13.43 23.44 -10.67
N LYS A 212 14.48 22.62 -10.69
CA LYS A 212 14.36 21.17 -10.90
C LYS A 212 13.89 20.48 -9.63
N LEU A 213 12.88 19.64 -9.79
CA LEU A 213 12.31 18.78 -8.75
C LEU A 213 12.51 17.33 -9.15
N LYS A 214 12.80 16.46 -8.17
CA LYS A 214 12.74 15.01 -8.35
C LYS A 214 11.58 14.47 -7.54
N TRP A 215 10.70 13.72 -8.16
CA TRP A 215 9.59 13.08 -7.47
C TRP A 215 9.75 11.57 -7.50
N VAL A 216 9.21 10.93 -6.46
CA VAL A 216 9.12 9.48 -6.35
C VAL A 216 7.69 9.14 -5.95
N LEU A 217 7.06 8.26 -6.71
CA LEU A 217 5.74 7.72 -6.41
C LEU A 217 5.77 6.20 -6.50
N VAL A 218 4.79 5.55 -5.88
CA VAL A 218 4.64 4.09 -6.00
C VAL A 218 3.67 3.79 -7.14
N ASN A 219 4.09 3.00 -8.12
CA ASN A 219 3.30 2.62 -9.29
C ASN A 219 2.30 1.48 -8.99
N ASP A 220 1.60 1.00 -10.02
CA ASP A 220 0.58 -0.06 -9.91
C ASP A 220 1.14 -1.40 -9.40
N TYR A 221 2.42 -1.68 -9.68
CA TYR A 221 3.11 -2.89 -9.26
C TYR A 221 3.71 -2.79 -7.85
N GLY A 222 3.55 -1.64 -7.18
CA GLY A 222 4.14 -1.41 -5.86
C GLY A 222 5.62 -1.03 -5.91
N ALA A 223 6.17 -0.74 -7.09
CA ALA A 223 7.56 -0.31 -7.24
C ALA A 223 7.67 1.23 -7.25
N ASP A 224 8.84 1.72 -6.85
CA ASP A 224 9.17 3.13 -6.90
C ASP A 224 9.37 3.56 -8.36
N GLN A 225 8.62 4.58 -8.76
CA GLN A 225 8.76 5.28 -10.02
C GLN A 225 9.30 6.67 -9.74
N GLU A 226 10.47 6.96 -10.29
CA GLU A 226 11.10 8.26 -10.21
C GLU A 226 10.87 9.08 -11.48
N GLY A 227 10.91 10.40 -11.33
CA GLY A 227 10.99 11.31 -12.46
C GLY A 227 11.42 12.72 -12.05
N ASP A 228 11.78 13.51 -13.06
CA ASP A 228 12.11 14.91 -12.91
C ASP A 228 10.93 15.79 -13.34
N ALA A 229 10.80 16.96 -12.72
CA ALA A 229 9.87 18.01 -13.12
C ALA A 229 10.53 19.39 -12.98
N ILE A 230 9.99 20.38 -13.69
CA ILE A 230 10.34 21.78 -13.51
C ILE A 230 9.19 22.44 -12.76
N ALA A 231 9.48 23.10 -11.64
CA ALA A 231 8.51 23.92 -10.94
C ALA A 231 8.12 25.09 -11.84
N GLN A 232 6.84 25.22 -12.15
CA GLN A 232 6.29 26.36 -12.89
C GLN A 232 6.07 27.56 -11.97
#